data_AF-A0A938RGR1-F1
#
_entry.id   AF-A0A938RGR1-F1
#
_cell.length_a   1.000
_cell.length_b   1.000
_cell.length_c   1.000
_cell.angle_alpha   90.00
_cell.angle_beta   90.00
_cell.angle_gamma   90.00
#
_symmetry.space_group_name_H-M   'P 1'
#
loop_
_entity.id
_entity.type
_entity.pdbx_description
1 polymer ?
#
loop_
_entity_poly.entity_id
_entity_poly.type
_entity_poly.pdbx_seq_one_letter_code
_entity_poly.pdbx_strand_id
1 'polypeptide(L)'
;MKTQHTRIHEVLTHGQPGQEITVKGWVRSRRGNKQVQFIALNDGSCLATIQVVVDLQTIEADALRAVTTGACIRATGLLVASPAKGQSVEIQARELEIYGSADPEAYPLQKKGHSLEFLREIAHLRPRTNTFGAVLRVRNAMAFAIHRFFQQRGFVYLHTPIITGSDCEGAGEMFRVTTLDAKEPPTNEQGAVDYEQDFFGRETALTVSGQLEGELGALALGLVYTFGPTFRAENSNTARHLAEFWMIEPEMAFYELTDTMDLAEDFLKFLVQTALDECSADLEFLSSHYDKDLFERLRSTIGSAFERLSYGEALDILEKSTKKFEFPISWGGDLQAEHERYLVEECFKRPV
;
A
#
# COMPACT_ATOMS: atom_id res chain seq x y z
N MET A 1 -10.11 -29.20 -25.76
CA MET A 1 -10.18 -28.88 -24.31
C MET A 1 -9.79 -27.42 -24.18
N LYS A 2 -10.64 -26.54 -23.62
CA LYS A 2 -10.21 -25.17 -23.32
C LYS A 2 -9.17 -25.27 -22.20
N THR A 3 -7.91 -24.91 -22.46
CA THR A 3 -6.89 -24.86 -21.42
C THR A 3 -7.30 -23.83 -20.36
N GLN A 4 -7.17 -24.20 -19.09
CA GLN A 4 -7.47 -23.32 -17.97
C GLN A 4 -6.51 -22.13 -17.99
N HIS A 5 -7.02 -20.96 -17.60
CA HIS A 5 -6.18 -19.77 -17.46
C HIS A 5 -5.18 -19.97 -16.31
N THR A 6 -3.91 -19.67 -16.57
CA THR A 6 -2.83 -19.66 -15.58
C THR A 6 -2.34 -18.23 -15.37
N ARG A 7 -2.07 -17.85 -14.11
CA ARG A 7 -1.53 -16.51 -13.79
C ARG A 7 -0.08 -16.39 -14.27
N ILE A 8 0.33 -15.19 -14.67
CA ILE A 8 1.69 -14.97 -15.19
C ILE A 8 2.76 -15.26 -14.13
N HIS A 9 2.53 -14.88 -12.87
CA HIS A 9 3.44 -15.23 -11.78
C HIS A 9 3.67 -16.73 -11.67
N GLU A 10 2.61 -17.55 -11.76
CA GLU A 10 2.70 -19.02 -11.70
C GLU A 10 3.46 -19.60 -12.90
N VAL A 11 3.21 -19.06 -14.11
CA VAL A 11 3.93 -19.47 -15.32
C VAL A 11 5.43 -19.18 -15.20
N LEU A 12 5.79 -18.00 -14.70
CA LEU A 12 7.19 -17.58 -14.58
C LEU A 12 7.96 -18.33 -13.48
N THR A 13 7.26 -18.77 -12.44
CA THR A 13 7.86 -19.47 -11.28
C THR A 13 7.90 -20.99 -11.44
N HIS A 14 6.84 -21.58 -12.00
CA HIS A 14 6.66 -23.04 -12.03
C HIS A 14 6.42 -23.60 -13.44
N GLY A 15 6.30 -22.75 -14.48
CA GLY A 15 5.99 -23.18 -15.83
C GLY A 15 7.10 -24.04 -16.44
N GLN A 16 6.72 -25.15 -17.07
CA GLN A 16 7.66 -26.07 -17.73
C GLN A 16 7.48 -26.02 -19.25
N PRO A 17 8.56 -25.93 -20.04
CA PRO A 17 8.48 -26.00 -21.49
C PRO A 17 7.76 -27.25 -21.98
N GLY A 18 7.04 -27.14 -23.10
CA GLY A 18 6.26 -28.22 -23.70
C GLY A 18 4.79 -28.25 -23.28
N GLN A 19 4.39 -27.41 -22.33
CA GLN A 19 3.00 -27.28 -21.89
C GLN A 19 2.23 -26.31 -22.78
N GLU A 20 0.99 -26.66 -23.14
CA GLU A 20 0.06 -25.70 -23.74
C GLU A 20 -0.66 -24.93 -22.63
N ILE A 21 -0.56 -23.61 -22.64
CA ILE A 21 -1.09 -22.75 -21.57
C ILE A 21 -1.93 -21.62 -22.15
N THR A 22 -2.82 -21.09 -21.32
CA THR A 22 -3.61 -19.88 -21.61
C THR A 22 -3.32 -18.80 -20.58
N VAL A 23 -2.83 -17.66 -21.04
CA VAL A 23 -2.64 -16.45 -20.21
C VAL A 23 -3.59 -15.35 -20.65
N LYS A 24 -3.97 -14.49 -19.70
CA LYS A 24 -4.86 -13.35 -19.92
C LYS A 24 -4.26 -12.15 -19.22
N GLY A 25 -4.32 -10.97 -19.83
CA GLY A 25 -3.78 -9.77 -19.21
C GLY A 25 -3.82 -8.56 -20.14
N TRP A 26 -3.08 -7.53 -19.73
CA TRP A 26 -2.96 -6.26 -20.45
C TRP A 26 -1.59 -6.12 -21.10
N VAL A 27 -1.60 -5.67 -22.35
CA VAL A 27 -0.39 -5.44 -23.14
C VAL A 27 0.39 -4.27 -22.54
N ARG A 28 1.63 -4.53 -22.11
CA ARG A 28 2.59 -3.52 -21.65
C ARG A 28 3.32 -2.87 -22.79
N SER A 29 3.70 -3.66 -23.78
CA SER A 29 4.22 -3.17 -25.04
C SER A 29 4.15 -4.25 -26.11
N ARG A 30 4.17 -3.81 -27.36
CA ARG A 30 4.33 -4.68 -28.52
C ARG A 30 5.50 -4.18 -29.35
N ARG A 31 6.35 -5.09 -29.80
CA ARG A 31 7.48 -4.82 -30.70
C ARG A 31 7.63 -5.98 -31.67
N GLY A 32 8.22 -5.77 -32.83
CA GLY A 32 8.42 -6.85 -33.79
C GLY A 32 8.72 -6.35 -35.19
N ASN A 33 8.79 -7.29 -36.13
CA ASN A 33 8.99 -7.02 -37.55
C ASN A 33 7.82 -7.61 -38.36
N LYS A 34 7.95 -7.62 -39.69
CA LYS A 34 6.89 -8.13 -40.59
C LYS A 34 6.66 -9.65 -40.52
N GLN A 35 7.48 -10.39 -39.78
CA GLN A 35 7.38 -11.85 -39.64
C GLN A 35 6.93 -12.26 -38.23
N VAL A 36 7.52 -11.64 -37.20
CA VAL A 36 7.29 -12.02 -35.80
C VAL A 36 7.00 -10.79 -34.95
N GLN A 37 6.00 -10.91 -34.09
CA GLN A 37 5.60 -9.91 -33.10
C GLN A 37 5.81 -10.45 -31.69
N PHE A 38 6.31 -9.59 -30.81
CA PHE A 38 6.55 -9.86 -29.40
C PHE A 38 5.67 -8.95 -28.55
N ILE A 39 4.78 -9.54 -27.78
CA ILE A 39 3.88 -8.86 -26.87
C ILE A 39 4.34 -9.12 -25.45
N ALA A 40 4.68 -8.06 -24.72
CA ALA A 40 4.90 -8.14 -23.28
C ALA A 40 3.54 -8.04 -22.59
N LEU A 41 3.11 -9.12 -21.95
CA LEU A 41 1.81 -9.23 -21.28
C LEU A 41 1.99 -9.23 -19.76
N ASN A 42 1.12 -8.53 -19.04
CA ASN A 42 1.09 -8.53 -17.57
C ASN A 42 -0.36 -8.57 -17.08
N ASP A 43 -0.59 -9.29 -15.98
CA ASP A 43 -1.90 -9.51 -15.37
C ASP A 43 -1.98 -8.94 -13.95
N GLY A 44 -0.95 -8.19 -13.53
CA GLY A 44 -0.81 -7.64 -12.18
C GLY A 44 -0.34 -8.63 -11.11
N SER A 45 -0.24 -9.93 -11.41
CA SER A 45 0.15 -10.96 -10.44
C SER A 45 1.58 -10.82 -9.93
N CYS A 46 2.46 -10.24 -10.73
CA CYS A 46 3.82 -9.87 -10.37
C CYS A 46 4.27 -8.65 -11.18
N LEU A 47 5.46 -8.13 -10.86
CA LEU A 47 6.10 -7.07 -11.64
C LEU A 47 6.44 -7.50 -13.07
N ALA A 48 6.94 -8.73 -13.22
CA ALA A 48 7.42 -9.25 -14.49
C ALA A 48 6.30 -9.44 -15.53
N THR A 49 6.69 -9.41 -16.81
CA THR A 49 5.80 -9.69 -17.94
C THR A 49 6.14 -11.03 -18.55
N ILE A 50 5.14 -11.75 -19.08
CA ILE A 50 5.40 -12.89 -19.97
C ILE A 50 5.47 -12.39 -21.42
N GLN A 51 6.48 -12.85 -22.17
CA GLN A 51 6.55 -12.60 -23.60
C GLN A 51 5.66 -13.59 -24.35
N VAL A 52 4.75 -13.07 -25.15
CA VAL A 52 3.94 -13.80 -26.12
C VAL A 52 4.52 -13.53 -27.50
N VAL A 53 4.99 -14.58 -28.17
CA VAL A 53 5.55 -14.55 -29.52
C VAL A 53 4.44 -14.94 -30.49
N VAL A 54 4.22 -14.08 -31.49
CA VAL A 54 3.20 -14.26 -32.52
C VAL A 54 3.89 -14.34 -33.87
N ASP A 55 3.77 -15.49 -34.53
CA ASP A 55 4.19 -15.67 -35.92
C ASP A 55 3.06 -15.18 -36.86
N LEU A 56 3.40 -14.25 -37.75
CA LEU A 56 2.43 -13.68 -38.70
C LEU A 56 2.07 -14.63 -39.85
N GLN A 57 2.72 -15.79 -39.94
CA GLN A 57 2.30 -16.90 -40.79
C GLN A 57 1.14 -17.70 -40.16
N THR A 58 0.99 -17.66 -38.84
CA THR A 58 -0.05 -18.44 -38.11
C THR A 58 -1.22 -17.57 -37.67
N ILE A 59 -0.96 -16.33 -37.23
CA ILE A 59 -1.97 -15.36 -36.81
C ILE A 59 -1.90 -14.14 -37.74
N GLU A 60 -3.01 -13.83 -38.40
CA GLU A 60 -3.05 -12.73 -39.37
C GLU A 60 -2.69 -11.38 -38.75
N ALA A 61 -1.92 -10.57 -39.49
CA ALA A 61 -1.48 -9.25 -39.04
C ALA A 61 -2.64 -8.30 -38.70
N ASP A 62 -3.78 -8.44 -39.39
CA ASP A 62 -4.95 -7.61 -39.15
C ASP A 62 -5.60 -7.88 -37.80
N ALA A 63 -5.58 -9.12 -37.32
CA ALA A 63 -6.01 -9.48 -35.97
C ALA A 63 -5.16 -8.81 -34.89
N LEU A 64 -3.93 -8.40 -35.22
CA LEU A 64 -3.06 -7.70 -34.26
C LEU A 64 -3.29 -6.19 -34.25
N ARG A 65 -3.97 -5.56 -35.21
CA ARG A 65 -4.08 -4.08 -35.26
C ARG A 65 -4.56 -3.47 -33.94
N ALA A 66 -5.51 -4.11 -33.27
CA ALA A 66 -6.07 -3.68 -31.99
C ALA A 66 -5.27 -4.12 -30.74
N VAL A 67 -4.14 -4.84 -30.91
CA VAL A 67 -3.22 -5.25 -29.84
C VAL A 67 -2.22 -4.14 -29.56
N THR A 68 -2.69 -3.08 -28.93
CA THR A 68 -1.95 -1.87 -28.56
C THR A 68 -1.61 -1.87 -27.07
N THR A 69 -0.76 -0.94 -26.62
CA THR A 69 -0.49 -0.75 -25.18
C THR A 69 -1.80 -0.49 -24.43
N GLY A 70 -2.06 -1.27 -23.38
CA GLY A 70 -3.30 -1.19 -22.60
C GLY A 70 -4.42 -2.11 -23.09
N ALA A 71 -4.29 -2.74 -24.26
CA ALA A 71 -5.28 -3.71 -24.75
C ALA A 71 -5.34 -4.95 -23.84
N CYS A 72 -6.54 -5.49 -23.65
CA CYS A 72 -6.80 -6.72 -22.89
C CYS A 72 -6.90 -7.91 -23.84
N ILE A 73 -6.06 -8.91 -23.64
CA ILE A 73 -6.00 -10.08 -24.53
C ILE A 73 -5.97 -11.41 -23.75
N ARG A 74 -6.43 -12.46 -24.43
CA ARG A 74 -6.15 -13.86 -24.11
C ARG A 74 -5.17 -14.39 -25.15
N ALA A 75 -4.10 -15.04 -24.69
CA ALA A 75 -3.17 -15.75 -25.55
C ALA A 75 -3.09 -17.21 -25.11
N THR A 76 -3.25 -18.12 -26.06
CA THR A 76 -3.11 -19.56 -25.87
C THR A 76 -2.01 -20.07 -26.77
N GLY A 77 -1.07 -20.85 -26.24
CA GLY A 77 0.09 -21.27 -26.98
C GLY A 77 0.99 -22.24 -26.23
N LEU A 78 2.06 -22.66 -26.89
CA LEU A 78 3.06 -23.56 -26.32
C LEU A 78 4.06 -22.76 -25.49
N LEU A 79 4.23 -23.10 -24.22
CA LEU A 79 5.32 -22.58 -23.39
C LEU A 79 6.63 -23.22 -23.84
N VAL A 80 7.62 -22.40 -24.17
CA VAL A 80 8.96 -22.84 -24.60
C VAL A 80 10.03 -22.14 -23.80
N ALA A 81 11.23 -22.71 -23.75
CA ALA A 81 12.39 -22.00 -23.20
C ALA A 81 12.66 -20.75 -24.05
N SER A 82 12.79 -19.59 -23.40
CA SER A 82 13.08 -18.36 -24.15
C SER A 82 14.57 -18.30 -24.51
N PRO A 83 14.92 -17.93 -25.75
CA PRO A 83 16.31 -17.70 -26.14
C PRO A 83 16.84 -16.35 -25.62
N ALA A 84 15.99 -15.50 -25.04
CA ALA A 84 16.35 -14.14 -24.62
C ALA A 84 16.92 -14.09 -23.20
N LYS A 85 17.94 -13.24 -22.99
CA LYS A 85 18.49 -12.98 -21.65
C LYS A 85 17.45 -12.26 -20.78
N GLY A 86 17.25 -12.75 -19.56
CA GLY A 86 16.35 -12.14 -18.57
C GLY A 86 14.93 -12.70 -18.53
N GLN A 87 14.63 -13.73 -19.32
CA GLN A 87 13.37 -14.46 -19.29
C GLN A 87 13.64 -15.95 -19.50
N SER A 88 13.10 -16.80 -18.63
CA SER A 88 13.32 -18.26 -18.70
C SER A 88 12.45 -18.95 -19.75
N VAL A 89 11.21 -18.47 -19.90
CA VAL A 89 10.18 -19.11 -20.74
C VAL A 89 9.36 -18.07 -21.50
N GLU A 90 8.89 -18.39 -22.69
CA GLU A 90 7.99 -17.55 -23.50
C GLU A 90 6.88 -18.39 -24.15
N ILE A 91 5.81 -17.74 -24.59
CA ILE A 91 4.64 -18.41 -25.17
C ILE A 91 4.66 -18.24 -26.69
N GLN A 92 4.76 -19.35 -27.43
CA GLN A 92 4.52 -19.37 -28.88
C GLN A 92 3.02 -19.44 -29.13
N ALA A 93 2.41 -18.29 -29.46
CA ALA A 93 0.97 -18.14 -29.58
C ALA A 93 0.42 -18.95 -30.76
N ARG A 94 -0.64 -19.72 -30.48
CA ARG A 94 -1.47 -20.41 -31.48
C ARG A 94 -2.80 -19.71 -31.66
N GLU A 95 -3.34 -19.17 -30.58
CA GLU A 95 -4.57 -18.39 -30.58
C GLU A 95 -4.35 -17.09 -29.81
N LEU A 96 -4.93 -16.02 -30.34
CA LEU A 96 -4.99 -14.73 -29.70
C LEU A 96 -6.40 -14.16 -29.84
N GLU A 97 -7.00 -13.77 -28.72
CA GLU A 97 -8.33 -13.17 -28.65
C GLU A 97 -8.23 -11.82 -27.93
N ILE A 98 -8.91 -10.81 -28.46
CA ILE A 98 -8.94 -9.47 -27.89
C ILE A 98 -10.24 -9.32 -27.09
N TYR A 99 -10.12 -9.07 -25.79
CA TYR A 99 -11.26 -8.76 -24.92
C TYR A 99 -11.59 -7.28 -24.89
N GLY A 100 -10.60 -6.41 -25.11
CA GLY A 100 -10.81 -4.97 -25.19
C GLY A 100 -9.62 -4.29 -25.83
N SER A 101 -9.87 -3.42 -26.80
CA SER A 101 -8.85 -2.57 -27.39
C SER A 101 -8.51 -1.38 -26.49
N ALA A 102 -7.38 -0.73 -26.76
CA ALA A 102 -7.02 0.55 -26.16
C ALA A 102 -6.58 1.50 -27.26
N ASP A 103 -7.27 2.63 -27.42
CA ASP A 103 -6.91 3.64 -28.42
C ASP A 103 -5.53 4.25 -28.06
N PRO A 104 -4.51 4.13 -28.92
CA PRO A 104 -3.20 4.71 -28.68
C PRO A 104 -3.20 6.23 -28.45
N GLU A 105 -4.16 6.97 -28.99
CA GLU A 105 -4.21 8.42 -28.83
C GLU A 105 -4.91 8.84 -27.54
N ALA A 106 -5.92 8.08 -27.11
CA ALA A 106 -6.69 8.40 -25.90
C ALA A 106 -6.20 7.69 -24.62
N TYR A 107 -5.46 6.57 -24.73
CA TYR A 107 -5.02 5.82 -23.56
C TYR A 107 -3.94 6.59 -22.78
N PRO A 108 -4.16 6.97 -21.50
CA PRO A 108 -3.25 7.89 -20.81
C PRO A 108 -1.93 7.25 -20.41
N LEU A 109 -1.90 5.93 -20.18
CA LEU A 109 -0.71 5.18 -19.77
C LEU A 109 0.11 4.70 -20.97
N GLN A 110 0.45 5.63 -21.85
CA GLN A 110 1.38 5.37 -22.96
C GLN A 110 2.73 4.87 -22.44
N LYS A 111 3.48 4.19 -23.32
CA LYS A 111 4.82 3.64 -23.03
C LYS A 111 5.89 4.75 -22.94
N LYS A 112 5.72 5.64 -21.97
CA LYS A 112 6.63 6.74 -21.61
C LYS A 112 6.64 6.91 -20.09
N GLY A 113 7.63 7.66 -19.58
CA GLY A 113 7.63 8.07 -18.18
C GLY A 113 6.46 9.01 -17.88
N HIS A 114 5.89 8.88 -16.69
CA HIS A 114 4.81 9.73 -16.17
C HIS A 114 5.21 10.24 -14.78
N SER A 115 4.88 11.48 -14.47
CA SER A 115 5.11 12.04 -13.12
C SER A 115 4.17 11.40 -12.10
N LEU A 116 4.54 11.43 -10.82
CA LEU A 116 3.66 10.93 -9.75
C LEU A 116 2.42 11.81 -9.61
N GLU A 117 2.53 13.12 -9.89
CA GLU A 117 1.43 14.09 -9.90
C GLU A 117 0.38 13.71 -10.93
N PHE A 118 0.78 13.47 -12.18
CA PHE A 118 -0.14 13.01 -13.22
C PHE A 118 -0.81 11.68 -12.84
N LEU A 119 -0.04 10.73 -12.28
CA LEU A 119 -0.60 9.45 -11.86
C LEU A 119 -1.62 9.59 -10.71
N ARG A 120 -1.55 10.64 -9.88
CA ARG A 120 -2.59 10.94 -8.87
C ARG A 120 -3.91 11.37 -9.52
N GLU A 121 -3.86 12.13 -10.62
CA GLU A 121 -5.07 12.57 -11.36
C GLU A 121 -5.83 11.39 -12.00
N ILE A 122 -5.12 10.32 -12.37
CA ILE A 122 -5.69 9.10 -12.94
C ILE A 122 -5.60 7.92 -11.96
N ALA A 123 -5.95 8.13 -10.69
CA ALA A 123 -5.85 7.13 -9.63
C ALA A 123 -6.57 5.79 -9.95
N HIS A 124 -7.62 5.83 -10.77
CA HIS A 124 -8.37 4.67 -11.25
C HIS A 124 -7.58 3.80 -12.26
N LEU A 125 -6.55 4.35 -12.92
CA LEU A 125 -5.70 3.63 -13.88
C LEU A 125 -4.28 3.39 -13.38
N ARG A 126 -3.75 4.23 -12.48
CA ARG A 126 -2.35 4.11 -12.00
C ARG A 126 -1.96 2.73 -11.46
N PRO A 127 -2.84 1.87 -10.89
CA PRO A 127 -2.47 0.51 -10.49
C PRO A 127 -1.94 -0.36 -11.64
N ARG A 128 -2.21 0.04 -12.88
CA ARG A 128 -1.66 -0.62 -14.08
C ARG A 128 -0.21 -0.21 -14.37
N THR A 129 0.42 0.68 -13.62
CA THR A 129 1.85 1.01 -13.78
C THR A 129 2.71 0.08 -12.93
N ASN A 130 4.00 -0.05 -13.27
CA ASN A 130 4.93 -0.85 -12.47
C ASN A 130 5.03 -0.32 -11.02
N THR A 131 5.14 0.99 -10.86
CA THR A 131 5.25 1.66 -9.56
C THR A 131 4.07 1.34 -8.65
N PHE A 132 2.85 1.64 -9.07
CA PHE A 132 1.70 1.42 -8.19
C PHE A 132 1.31 -0.04 -8.10
N GLY A 133 1.64 -0.87 -9.09
CA GLY A 133 1.55 -2.32 -8.95
C GLY A 133 2.44 -2.85 -7.83
N ALA A 134 3.70 -2.40 -7.77
CA ALA A 134 4.64 -2.75 -6.71
C ALA A 134 4.17 -2.25 -5.34
N VAL A 135 3.80 -0.97 -5.23
CA VAL A 135 3.29 -0.37 -3.98
C VAL A 135 2.06 -1.13 -3.45
N LEU A 136 1.11 -1.48 -4.32
CA LEU A 136 -0.11 -2.18 -3.90
C LEU A 136 0.15 -3.63 -3.49
N ARG A 137 1.06 -4.35 -4.17
CA ARG A 137 1.46 -5.71 -3.76
C ARG A 137 2.20 -5.71 -2.43
N VAL A 138 3.12 -4.76 -2.23
CA VAL A 138 3.80 -4.57 -0.94
C VAL A 138 2.79 -4.25 0.15
N ARG A 139 1.88 -3.29 -0.08
CA ARG A 139 0.81 -2.95 0.89
C ARG A 139 -0.06 -4.15 1.24
N ASN A 140 -0.43 -4.97 0.27
CA ASN A 140 -1.18 -6.21 0.50
C ASN A 140 -0.41 -7.20 1.37
N ALA A 141 0.87 -7.45 1.06
CA ALA A 141 1.72 -8.32 1.86
C ALA A 141 1.86 -7.82 3.30
N MET A 142 2.02 -6.50 3.49
CA MET A 142 2.06 -5.90 4.83
C MET A 142 0.75 -6.07 5.59
N ALA A 143 -0.40 -5.83 4.96
CA ALA A 143 -1.69 -6.05 5.60
C ALA A 143 -1.87 -7.51 6.07
N PHE A 144 -1.47 -8.47 5.24
CA PHE A 144 -1.49 -9.89 5.64
C PHE A 144 -0.49 -10.21 6.76
N ALA A 145 0.71 -9.64 6.69
CA ALA A 145 1.75 -9.81 7.70
C ALA A 145 1.32 -9.25 9.06
N ILE A 146 0.62 -8.12 9.09
CA ILE A 146 0.06 -7.52 10.31
C ILE A 146 -0.89 -8.52 10.99
N HIS A 147 -1.85 -9.06 10.24
CA HIS A 147 -2.77 -10.06 10.78
C HIS A 147 -2.02 -11.31 11.28
N ARG A 148 -1.03 -11.78 10.51
CA ARG A 148 -0.20 -12.93 10.88
C ARG A 148 0.56 -12.68 12.19
N PHE A 149 1.19 -11.52 12.35
CA PHE A 149 1.96 -11.15 13.52
C PHE A 149 1.13 -11.24 14.80
N PHE A 150 -0.03 -10.58 14.80
CA PHE A 150 -0.92 -10.49 15.96
C PHE A 150 -1.60 -11.83 16.25
N GLN A 151 -2.17 -12.50 15.24
CA GLN A 151 -2.91 -13.75 15.46
C GLN A 151 -2.00 -14.90 15.90
N GLN A 152 -0.75 -14.96 15.42
CA GLN A 152 0.23 -15.95 15.90
C GLN A 152 0.65 -15.73 17.36
N ARG A 153 0.40 -14.54 17.91
CA ARG A 153 0.65 -14.16 19.31
C ARG A 153 -0.61 -14.19 20.18
N GLY A 154 -1.73 -14.70 19.66
CA GLY A 154 -2.98 -14.86 20.40
C GLY A 154 -3.85 -13.60 20.49
N PHE A 155 -3.51 -12.53 19.76
CA PHE A 155 -4.35 -11.34 19.69
C PHE A 155 -5.63 -11.61 18.91
N VAL A 156 -6.73 -10.98 19.35
CA VAL A 156 -8.02 -11.03 18.67
C VAL A 156 -8.20 -9.77 17.81
N TYR A 157 -8.57 -9.97 16.55
CA TYR A 157 -8.93 -8.85 15.67
C TYR A 157 -10.28 -8.26 16.11
N LEU A 158 -10.27 -7.00 16.56
CA LEU A 158 -11.45 -6.31 17.04
C LEU A 158 -11.91 -5.26 16.02
N HIS A 159 -13.18 -5.35 15.61
CA HIS A 159 -13.83 -4.31 14.82
C HIS A 159 -14.45 -3.26 15.75
N THR A 160 -13.78 -2.12 15.88
CA THR A 160 -14.26 -0.96 16.63
C THR A 160 -15.21 -0.10 15.77
N PRO A 161 -16.14 0.66 16.40
CA PRO A 161 -17.10 1.48 15.68
C PRO A 161 -16.41 2.64 14.96
N ILE A 162 -16.86 2.93 13.72
CA ILE A 162 -16.36 4.07 12.93
C ILE A 162 -17.16 5.34 13.21
N ILE A 163 -18.48 5.22 13.36
CA ILE A 163 -19.34 6.34 13.75
C ILE A 163 -19.33 6.40 15.27
N THR A 164 -18.95 7.55 15.82
CA THR A 164 -18.80 7.75 17.26
C THR A 164 -19.45 9.06 17.71
N GLY A 165 -19.84 9.10 18.99
CA GLY A 165 -20.22 10.34 19.68
C GLY A 165 -19.11 10.85 20.61
N SER A 166 -17.90 10.29 20.50
CA SER A 166 -16.76 10.57 21.38
C SER A 166 -15.57 11.05 20.55
N ASP A 167 -14.82 12.02 21.09
CA ASP A 167 -13.55 12.46 20.55
C ASP A 167 -12.41 11.79 21.34
N CYS A 168 -11.72 10.83 20.72
CA CYS A 168 -10.67 10.05 21.36
C CYS A 168 -9.36 10.84 21.53
N GLU A 169 -9.00 11.70 20.58
CA GLU A 169 -7.73 12.44 20.60
C GLU A 169 -7.89 13.86 21.14
N GLY A 170 -9.13 14.34 21.36
CA GLY A 170 -9.42 15.66 21.92
C GLY A 170 -9.03 16.81 20.99
N ALA A 171 -8.77 16.51 19.72
CA ALA A 171 -8.30 17.46 18.71
C ALA A 171 -9.44 18.28 18.08
N GLY A 172 -10.71 17.92 18.34
CA GLY A 172 -11.90 18.71 17.98
C GLY A 172 -12.24 18.80 16.48
N GLU A 173 -11.33 18.43 15.58
CA GLU A 173 -11.54 18.47 14.13
C GLU A 173 -11.94 17.09 13.58
N MET A 174 -13.20 16.71 13.82
CA MET A 174 -13.79 15.46 13.32
C MET A 174 -14.82 15.70 12.21
N PHE A 175 -14.96 14.75 11.28
CA PHE A 175 -16.00 14.81 10.26
C PHE A 175 -17.36 14.44 10.83
N ARG A 176 -18.30 15.39 10.88
CA ARG A 176 -19.67 15.13 11.32
C ARG A 176 -20.39 14.16 10.37
N VAL A 177 -21.05 13.16 10.96
CA VAL A 177 -21.93 12.22 10.29
C VAL A 177 -23.36 12.52 10.73
N THR A 178 -24.21 12.91 9.79
CA THR A 178 -25.58 13.35 10.07
C THR A 178 -26.52 12.98 8.92
N THR A 179 -27.78 12.75 9.25
CA THR A 179 -28.88 12.60 8.28
C THR A 179 -29.78 13.83 8.19
N LEU A 180 -29.53 14.83 9.04
CA LEU A 180 -30.28 16.08 9.03
C LEU A 180 -30.05 16.86 7.72
N ASP A 181 -31.07 17.61 7.30
CA ASP A 181 -30.93 18.49 6.14
C ASP A 181 -29.90 19.59 6.43
N ALA A 182 -28.95 19.79 5.52
CA ALA A 182 -27.86 20.74 5.71
C ALA A 182 -28.29 22.21 5.62
N LYS A 183 -29.46 22.50 5.03
CA LYS A 183 -30.00 23.85 4.85
C LYS A 183 -31.11 24.15 5.85
N GLU A 184 -31.94 23.16 6.13
CA GLU A 184 -33.13 23.27 7.00
C GLU A 184 -33.13 22.16 8.07
N PRO A 185 -32.12 22.11 8.96
CA PRO A 185 -32.11 21.14 10.05
C PRO A 185 -33.27 21.44 11.03
N PRO A 186 -33.85 20.41 11.68
CA PRO A 186 -34.79 20.62 12.75
C PRO A 186 -34.14 21.43 13.87
N THR A 187 -34.92 22.29 14.53
CA THR A 187 -34.44 23.12 15.64
C THR A 187 -35.24 22.86 16.90
N ASN A 188 -34.57 22.99 18.05
CA ASN A 188 -35.18 22.88 19.35
C ASN A 188 -35.83 24.22 19.77
N GLU A 189 -36.47 24.26 20.94
CA GLU A 189 -37.12 25.47 21.47
C GLU A 189 -36.17 26.67 21.65
N GLN A 190 -34.85 26.43 21.70
CA GLN A 190 -33.81 27.44 21.83
C GLN A 190 -33.31 27.96 20.46
N GLY A 191 -33.82 27.40 19.36
CA GLY A 191 -33.41 27.73 18.00
C GLY A 191 -32.08 27.11 17.55
N ALA A 192 -31.48 26.22 18.36
CA ALA A 192 -30.31 25.45 17.98
C ALA A 192 -30.73 24.19 17.20
N VAL A 193 -29.80 23.58 16.46
CA VAL A 193 -30.04 22.30 15.78
C VAL A 193 -30.44 21.24 16.80
N ASP A 194 -31.55 20.55 16.54
CA ASP A 194 -32.06 19.48 17.39
C ASP A 194 -31.46 18.14 16.97
N TYR A 195 -30.33 17.78 17.58
CA TYR A 195 -29.66 16.51 17.31
C TYR A 195 -30.38 15.30 17.90
N GLU A 196 -31.39 15.45 18.77
CA GLU A 196 -32.23 14.33 19.19
C GLU A 196 -33.05 13.77 18.02
N GLN A 197 -33.26 14.58 16.97
CA GLN A 197 -33.92 14.18 15.73
C GLN A 197 -32.96 13.66 14.65
N ASP A 198 -31.65 13.63 14.91
CA ASP A 198 -30.71 12.97 14.00
C ASP A 198 -30.80 11.44 14.13
N PHE A 199 -30.18 10.70 13.19
CA PHE A 199 -30.29 9.25 13.08
C PHE A 199 -29.94 8.49 14.37
N PHE A 200 -28.91 8.95 15.09
CA PHE A 200 -28.44 8.34 16.34
C PHE A 200 -29.01 9.00 17.60
N GLY A 201 -29.91 9.98 17.46
CA GLY A 201 -30.46 10.77 18.57
C GLY A 201 -29.45 11.62 19.32
N ARG A 202 -28.29 11.89 18.71
CA ARG A 202 -27.20 12.73 19.21
C ARG A 202 -26.27 13.10 18.06
N GLU A 203 -25.41 14.08 18.31
CA GLU A 203 -24.33 14.42 17.37
C GLU A 203 -23.33 13.25 17.25
N THR A 204 -22.95 12.94 16.01
CA THR A 204 -22.00 11.87 15.71
C THR A 204 -20.99 12.32 14.66
N ALA A 205 -19.81 11.68 14.69
CA ALA A 205 -18.70 11.95 13.78
C ALA A 205 -18.00 10.65 13.37
N LEU A 206 -17.11 10.76 12.38
CA LEU A 206 -16.17 9.70 12.02
C LEU A 206 -15.01 9.68 13.03
N THR A 207 -14.66 8.49 13.51
CA THR A 207 -13.64 8.33 14.56
C THR A 207 -12.24 8.71 14.08
N VAL A 208 -11.48 9.31 15.00
CA VAL A 208 -10.05 9.58 14.85
C VAL A 208 -9.20 8.39 15.28
N SER A 209 -9.71 7.52 16.17
CA SER A 209 -9.02 6.35 16.75
C SER A 209 -10.02 5.36 17.35
N GLY A 210 -9.71 4.07 17.29
CA GLY A 210 -10.48 3.00 17.95
C GLY A 210 -9.96 2.62 19.33
N GLN A 211 -9.00 3.38 19.87
CA GLN A 211 -8.26 3.02 21.10
C GLN A 211 -9.17 2.81 22.30
N LEU A 212 -10.11 3.73 22.58
CA LEU A 212 -10.99 3.62 23.76
C LEU A 212 -11.85 2.36 23.74
N GLU A 213 -12.40 1.99 22.57
CA GLU A 213 -13.10 0.71 22.42
C GLU A 213 -12.15 -0.49 22.44
N GLY A 214 -10.90 -0.31 21.99
CA GLY A 214 -9.81 -1.26 22.13
C GLY A 214 -9.53 -1.62 23.59
N GLU A 215 -9.49 -0.63 24.48
CA GLU A 215 -9.29 -0.85 25.93
C GLU A 215 -10.40 -1.72 26.53
N LEU A 216 -11.66 -1.46 26.17
CA LEU A 216 -12.79 -2.30 26.58
C LEU A 216 -12.62 -3.74 26.08
N GLY A 217 -12.13 -3.91 24.85
CA GLY A 217 -11.81 -5.19 24.25
C GLY A 217 -10.68 -5.92 24.99
N ALA A 218 -9.60 -5.22 25.33
CA ALA A 218 -8.46 -5.78 26.07
C ALA A 218 -8.87 -6.26 27.46
N LEU A 219 -9.73 -5.53 28.17
CA LEU A 219 -10.25 -5.95 29.47
C LEU A 219 -11.09 -7.24 29.41
N ALA A 220 -11.68 -7.55 28.25
CA ALA A 220 -12.47 -8.75 28.04
C ALA A 220 -11.67 -9.93 27.45
N LEU A 221 -10.70 -9.64 26.56
CA LEU A 221 -10.03 -10.64 25.72
C LEU A 221 -8.52 -10.74 25.97
N GLY A 222 -7.98 -9.91 26.85
CA GLY A 222 -6.55 -9.85 27.15
C GLY A 222 -5.75 -9.10 26.09
N LEU A 223 -5.75 -9.59 24.85
CA LEU A 223 -4.96 -9.04 23.75
C LEU A 223 -5.86 -8.79 22.52
N VAL A 224 -6.00 -7.54 22.11
CA VAL A 224 -6.78 -7.16 20.92
C VAL A 224 -5.98 -6.27 19.99
N TYR A 225 -6.37 -6.21 18.73
CA TYR A 225 -5.90 -5.16 17.83
C TYR A 225 -7.01 -4.72 16.89
N THR A 226 -7.05 -3.42 16.59
CA THR A 226 -7.86 -2.87 15.51
C THR A 226 -7.04 -2.86 14.22
N PHE A 227 -7.75 -2.86 13.10
CA PHE A 227 -7.20 -2.57 11.78
C PHE A 227 -8.35 -2.03 10.96
N GLY A 228 -8.47 -0.71 10.92
CA GLY A 228 -9.64 -0.02 10.38
C GLY A 228 -9.32 1.38 9.86
N PRO A 229 -10.23 2.00 9.10
CA PRO A 229 -10.09 3.37 8.65
C PRO A 229 -10.30 4.34 9.81
N THR A 230 -9.55 5.43 9.83
CA THR A 230 -9.74 6.57 10.73
C THR A 230 -9.62 7.88 9.95
N PHE A 231 -10.13 8.94 10.54
CA PHE A 231 -10.39 10.19 9.83
C PHE A 231 -9.94 11.39 10.64
N ARG A 232 -9.32 12.37 9.98
CA ARG A 232 -8.94 13.66 10.59
C ARG A 232 -9.43 14.79 9.69
N ALA A 233 -10.18 15.73 10.25
CA ALA A 233 -10.76 16.85 9.49
C ALA A 233 -9.86 18.09 9.48
N GLU A 234 -8.60 17.95 9.90
CA GLU A 234 -7.61 19.02 9.87
C GLU A 234 -7.40 19.57 8.47
N ASN A 235 -7.37 20.90 8.34
CA ASN A 235 -7.11 21.56 7.06
C ASN A 235 -5.60 21.58 6.74
N SER A 236 -5.04 20.38 6.59
CA SER A 236 -3.60 20.15 6.46
C SER A 236 -3.27 19.56 5.08
N ASN A 237 -2.84 20.41 4.14
CA ASN A 237 -2.43 19.99 2.80
C ASN A 237 -0.90 19.82 2.71
N THR A 238 -0.39 18.74 3.29
CA THR A 238 1.04 18.39 3.24
C THR A 238 1.27 17.11 2.45
N ALA A 239 2.53 16.80 2.14
CA ALA A 239 2.89 15.55 1.46
C ALA A 239 2.69 14.28 2.32
N ARG A 240 2.36 14.41 3.61
CA ARG A 240 2.31 13.31 4.58
C ARG A 240 0.94 13.10 5.24
N HIS A 241 0.03 14.08 5.14
CA HIS A 241 -1.29 13.99 5.78
C HIS A 241 -2.36 13.49 4.80
N LEU A 242 -3.28 12.69 5.33
CA LEU A 242 -4.48 12.21 4.66
C LEU A 242 -5.67 12.43 5.58
N ALA A 243 -6.80 12.87 5.02
CA ALA A 243 -8.04 12.99 5.78
C ALA A 243 -8.69 11.62 6.11
N GLU A 244 -8.36 10.60 5.33
CA GLU A 244 -8.73 9.19 5.55
C GLU A 244 -7.47 8.33 5.44
N PHE A 245 -7.19 7.57 6.49
CA PHE A 245 -6.07 6.63 6.54
C PHE A 245 -6.46 5.39 7.34
N TRP A 246 -5.55 4.42 7.44
CA TRP A 246 -5.81 3.17 8.15
C TRP A 246 -4.87 3.09 9.35
N MET A 247 -5.44 2.83 10.51
CA MET A 247 -4.67 2.59 11.73
C MET A 247 -4.74 1.13 12.15
N ILE A 248 -3.67 0.73 12.83
CA ILE A 248 -3.51 -0.58 13.44
C ILE A 248 -3.18 -0.30 14.91
N GLU A 249 -4.12 -0.59 15.79
CA GLU A 249 -4.06 -0.16 17.18
C GLU A 249 -4.16 -1.42 18.07
N PRO A 250 -3.03 -2.00 18.50
CA PRO A 250 -3.01 -3.10 19.45
C PRO A 250 -3.22 -2.59 20.88
N GLU A 251 -4.05 -3.31 21.64
CA GLU A 251 -4.32 -3.02 23.05
C GLU A 251 -4.12 -4.29 23.89
N MET A 252 -3.38 -4.18 24.99
CA MET A 252 -2.91 -5.33 25.76
C MET A 252 -3.16 -5.14 27.25
N ALA A 253 -3.98 -6.00 27.85
CA ALA A 253 -4.13 -6.07 29.29
C ALA A 253 -2.82 -6.54 29.95
N PHE A 254 -2.49 -5.94 31.09
CA PHE A 254 -1.31 -6.25 31.91
C PHE A 254 0.06 -5.90 31.29
N TYR A 255 0.09 -5.22 30.13
CA TYR A 255 1.33 -4.69 29.58
C TYR A 255 1.66 -3.36 30.25
N GLU A 256 2.93 -3.16 30.57
CA GLU A 256 3.50 -1.87 30.95
C GLU A 256 4.18 -1.22 29.74
N LEU A 257 4.61 0.04 29.88
CA LEU A 257 5.24 0.79 28.79
C LEU A 257 6.42 0.05 28.14
N THR A 258 7.22 -0.67 28.93
CA THR A 258 8.35 -1.46 28.41
C THR A 258 7.90 -2.61 27.53
N ASP A 259 6.83 -3.30 27.90
CA ASP A 259 6.27 -4.40 27.12
C ASP A 259 5.67 -3.89 25.80
N THR A 260 5.05 -2.71 25.82
CA THR A 260 4.54 -2.04 24.62
C THR A 260 5.67 -1.64 23.68
N MET A 261 6.79 -1.11 24.19
CA MET A 261 7.97 -0.82 23.38
C MET A 261 8.58 -2.09 22.76
N ASP A 262 8.67 -3.18 23.54
CA ASP A 262 9.13 -4.48 23.05
C ASP A 262 8.23 -5.00 21.91
N LEU A 263 6.90 -4.94 22.09
CA LEU A 263 5.93 -5.37 21.08
C LEU A 263 6.03 -4.53 19.80
N ALA A 264 6.16 -3.20 19.93
CA ALA A 264 6.27 -2.29 18.78
C ALA A 264 7.53 -2.56 17.97
N GLU A 265 8.67 -2.77 18.65
CA GLU A 265 9.94 -3.11 18.01
C GLU A 265 9.84 -4.47 17.27
N ASP A 266 9.33 -5.50 17.95
CA ASP A 266 9.12 -6.84 17.36
C ASP A 266 8.18 -6.79 16.15
N PHE A 267 7.10 -6.01 16.26
CA PHE A 267 6.11 -5.83 15.20
C PHE A 267 6.73 -5.22 13.95
N LEU A 268 7.41 -4.08 14.11
CA LEU A 268 8.05 -3.39 12.99
C LEU A 268 9.14 -4.25 12.35
N LYS A 269 9.99 -4.90 13.15
CA LYS A 269 11.02 -5.82 12.65
C LYS A 269 10.42 -6.99 11.88
N PHE A 270 9.34 -7.58 12.38
CA PHE A 270 8.64 -8.66 11.69
C PHE A 270 8.09 -8.23 10.32
N LEU A 271 7.49 -7.03 10.23
CA LEU A 271 6.97 -6.50 8.97
C LEU A 271 8.10 -6.21 7.98
N VAL A 272 9.19 -5.59 8.44
CA VAL A 272 10.36 -5.31 7.59
C VAL A 272 10.98 -6.60 7.06
N GLN A 273 11.15 -7.60 7.93
CA GLN A 273 11.65 -8.92 7.53
C GLN A 273 10.71 -9.58 6.50
N THR A 274 9.40 -9.54 6.75
CA THR A 274 8.39 -10.07 5.81
C THR A 274 8.46 -9.36 4.46
N ALA A 275 8.66 -8.04 4.44
CA ALA A 275 8.80 -7.30 3.18
C ALA A 275 10.05 -7.73 2.39
N LEU A 276 11.18 -7.92 3.07
CA LEU A 276 12.42 -8.38 2.45
C LEU A 276 12.29 -9.80 1.87
N ASP A 277 11.60 -10.69 2.58
CA ASP A 277 11.46 -12.09 2.19
C ASP A 277 10.40 -12.30 1.09
N GLU A 278 9.25 -11.64 1.20
CA GLU A 278 8.07 -11.92 0.37
C GLU A 278 7.88 -10.91 -0.78
N CYS A 279 8.51 -9.73 -0.73
CA CYS A 279 8.31 -8.65 -1.71
C CYS A 279 9.60 -8.22 -2.43
N SER A 280 10.66 -9.04 -2.41
CA SER A 280 12.00 -8.70 -2.93
C SER A 280 11.99 -8.06 -4.33
N ALA A 281 11.32 -8.66 -5.31
CA ALA A 281 11.26 -8.12 -6.68
C ALA A 281 10.59 -6.74 -6.77
N ASP A 282 9.55 -6.49 -5.96
CA ASP A 282 8.88 -5.18 -5.91
C ASP A 282 9.74 -4.15 -5.17
N LEU A 283 10.43 -4.55 -4.10
CA LEU A 283 11.38 -3.69 -3.39
C LEU A 283 12.62 -3.36 -4.22
N GLU A 284 13.14 -4.29 -5.02
CA GLU A 284 14.22 -4.04 -5.99
C GLU A 284 13.84 -3.00 -7.03
N PHE A 285 12.61 -3.09 -7.55
CA PHE A 285 12.07 -2.07 -8.44
C PHE A 285 11.99 -0.71 -7.74
N LEU A 286 11.38 -0.65 -6.55
CA LEU A 286 11.23 0.61 -5.82
C LEU A 286 12.59 1.22 -5.45
N SER A 287 13.54 0.39 -5.03
CA SER A 287 14.88 0.84 -4.66
C SER A 287 15.64 1.42 -5.84
N SER A 288 15.64 0.71 -6.98
CA SER A 288 16.35 1.17 -8.18
C SER A 288 15.79 2.47 -8.78
N HIS A 289 14.50 2.77 -8.55
CA HIS A 289 13.82 3.91 -9.17
C HIS A 289 13.60 5.11 -8.24
N TYR A 290 13.47 4.89 -6.92
CA TYR A 290 13.09 5.94 -5.98
C TYR A 290 14.06 6.10 -4.81
N ASP A 291 14.67 5.02 -4.34
CA ASP A 291 15.50 5.05 -3.13
C ASP A 291 16.59 3.97 -3.13
N LYS A 292 17.80 4.37 -3.51
CA LYS A 292 18.95 3.46 -3.63
C LYS A 292 19.38 2.85 -2.30
N ASP A 293 19.03 3.51 -1.19
CA ASP A 293 19.45 3.12 0.16
C ASP A 293 18.34 2.33 0.89
N LEU A 294 17.21 2.05 0.21
CA LEU A 294 16.06 1.35 0.78
C LEU A 294 16.44 0.02 1.45
N PHE A 295 17.18 -0.86 0.75
CA PHE A 295 17.56 -2.16 1.31
C PHE A 295 18.53 -2.03 2.48
N GLU A 296 19.47 -1.09 2.41
CA GLU A 296 20.38 -0.82 3.51
C GLU A 296 19.61 -0.38 4.75
N ARG A 297 18.67 0.57 4.57
CA ARG A 297 17.82 1.07 5.65
C ARG A 297 16.95 -0.03 6.26
N LEU A 298 16.26 -0.84 5.45
CA LEU A 298 15.45 -1.96 5.93
C LEU A 298 16.29 -2.99 6.70
N ARG A 299 17.48 -3.34 6.19
CA ARG A 299 18.40 -4.27 6.86
C ARG A 299 18.97 -3.68 8.16
N SER A 300 19.24 -2.38 8.19
CA SER A 300 19.68 -1.67 9.40
C SER A 300 18.60 -1.67 10.48
N THR A 301 17.33 -1.46 10.10
CA THR A 301 16.18 -1.51 11.02
C THR A 301 16.06 -2.86 11.72
N ILE A 302 16.21 -3.98 11.00
CA ILE A 302 16.14 -5.32 11.62
C ILE A 302 17.41 -5.67 12.40
N GLY A 303 18.58 -5.18 11.97
CA GLY A 303 19.87 -5.52 12.56
C GLY A 303 20.22 -4.74 13.83
N SER A 304 19.47 -3.68 14.13
CA SER A 304 19.72 -2.79 15.27
C SER A 304 18.64 -2.95 16.34
N ALA A 305 19.02 -2.91 17.62
CA ALA A 305 18.06 -2.63 18.68
C ALA A 305 17.59 -1.18 18.55
N PHE A 306 16.31 -0.92 18.82
CA PHE A 306 15.80 0.45 18.83
C PHE A 306 16.35 1.17 20.06
N GLU A 307 16.78 2.41 19.88
CA GLU A 307 17.20 3.25 21.01
C GLU A 307 15.98 3.52 21.89
N ARG A 308 16.15 3.56 23.21
CA ARG A 308 15.08 3.94 24.13
C ARG A 308 15.53 5.14 24.91
N LEU A 309 14.84 6.24 24.71
CA LEU A 309 15.25 7.54 25.19
C LEU A 309 14.10 8.22 25.91
N SER A 310 14.35 8.72 27.12
CA SER A 310 13.36 9.58 27.76
C SER A 310 13.27 10.92 27.04
N TYR A 311 12.10 11.56 27.09
CA TYR A 311 11.91 12.91 26.55
C TYR A 311 12.96 13.92 27.07
N GLY A 312 13.33 13.83 28.34
CA GLY A 312 14.34 14.71 28.93
C GLY A 312 15.73 14.49 28.34
N GLU A 313 16.15 13.24 28.14
CA GLU A 313 17.43 12.93 27.50
C GLU A 313 17.44 13.38 26.03
N ALA A 314 16.31 13.26 25.32
CA ALA A 314 16.17 13.75 23.96
C ALA A 314 16.39 15.27 23.87
N LEU A 315 15.75 16.05 24.74
CA LEU A 315 15.95 17.50 24.81
C LEU A 315 17.41 17.85 25.14
N ASP A 316 18.00 17.16 26.10
CA ASP A 316 19.39 17.36 26.50
C ASP A 316 20.38 17.17 25.34
N ILE A 317 20.13 16.19 24.46
CA ILE A 317 20.93 15.95 23.25
C ILE A 317 20.70 17.06 22.23
N LEU A 318 19.44 17.44 22.01
CA LEU A 318 19.06 18.47 21.05
C LEU A 318 19.64 19.84 21.42
N GLU A 319 19.57 20.25 22.69
CA GLU A 319 20.10 21.52 23.20
C GLU A 319 21.63 21.59 23.12
N LYS A 320 22.32 20.46 23.27
CA LYS A 320 23.79 20.37 23.13
C LYS A 320 24.26 20.30 21.68
N SER A 321 23.33 20.15 20.73
CA SER A 321 23.65 20.10 19.31
C SER A 321 24.20 21.43 18.79
N THR A 322 25.15 21.37 17.87
CA THR A 322 25.60 22.55 17.10
C THR A 322 24.68 22.86 15.91
N LYS A 323 23.69 22.01 15.64
CA LYS A 323 22.73 22.19 14.54
C LYS A 323 21.75 23.30 14.89
N LYS A 324 21.42 24.13 13.89
CA LYS A 324 20.34 25.12 14.03
C LYS A 324 19.03 24.47 13.62
N PHE A 325 18.06 24.50 14.52
CA PHE A 325 16.69 24.07 14.28
C PHE A 325 15.80 25.29 14.01
N GLU A 326 14.79 25.11 13.18
CA GLU A 326 13.80 26.14 12.90
C GLU A 326 12.82 26.30 14.07
N PHE A 327 12.46 25.17 14.70
CA PHE A 327 11.56 25.13 15.84
C PHE A 327 12.33 25.16 17.17
N PRO A 328 11.81 25.88 18.19
CA PRO A 328 12.47 25.96 19.48
C PRO A 328 12.41 24.61 20.21
N ILE A 329 13.51 24.28 20.90
CA ILE A 329 13.60 23.14 21.80
C ILE A 329 13.28 23.66 23.20
N SER A 330 12.24 23.13 23.83
CA SER A 330 11.86 23.53 25.19
C SER A 330 11.09 22.41 25.89
N TRP A 331 11.36 22.24 27.19
CA TRP A 331 10.60 21.33 28.04
C TRP A 331 9.10 21.62 28.01
N GLY A 332 8.29 20.58 27.80
CA GLY A 332 6.84 20.65 27.69
C GLY A 332 6.32 20.98 26.29
N GLY A 333 7.20 21.29 25.33
CA GLY A 333 6.86 21.40 23.92
C GLY A 333 7.02 20.07 23.18
N ASP A 334 6.28 19.92 22.08
CA ASP A 334 6.36 18.73 21.24
C ASP A 334 7.62 18.73 20.36
N LEU A 335 8.17 17.53 20.11
CA LEU A 335 9.30 17.39 19.19
C LEU A 335 8.79 17.49 17.75
N GLN A 336 9.39 18.38 16.98
CA GLN A 336 9.07 18.53 15.57
C GLN A 336 9.85 17.53 14.73
N ALA A 337 9.37 17.25 13.53
CA ALA A 337 9.98 16.25 12.63
C ALA A 337 11.48 16.48 12.36
N GLU A 338 11.98 17.72 12.42
CA GLU A 338 13.42 17.98 12.29
C GLU A 338 14.25 17.53 13.50
N HIS A 339 13.67 17.58 14.70
CA HIS A 339 14.28 17.14 15.95
C HIS A 339 14.35 15.61 15.97
N GLU A 340 13.23 14.93 15.67
CA GLU A 340 13.14 13.48 15.61
C GLU A 340 14.12 12.90 14.58
N ARG A 341 14.15 13.48 13.37
CA ARG A 341 15.08 13.07 12.32
C ARG A 341 16.54 13.27 12.72
N TYR A 342 16.86 14.34 13.43
CA TYR A 342 18.23 14.56 13.91
C TYR A 342 18.67 13.46 14.88
N LEU A 343 17.81 13.09 15.83
CA LEU A 343 18.08 12.00 16.77
C LEU A 343 18.30 10.67 16.03
N VAL A 344 17.40 10.32 15.10
CA VAL A 344 17.46 9.05 14.36
C VAL A 344 18.61 9.01 13.36
N GLU A 345 18.74 10.03 12.50
CA GLU A 345 19.63 10.01 11.32
C GLU A 345 21.07 10.44 11.64
N GLU A 346 21.28 11.32 12.62
CA GLU A 346 22.59 11.90 12.91
C GLU A 346 23.18 11.44 14.24
N CYS A 347 22.39 11.41 15.33
CA CYS A 347 22.88 11.03 16.66
C CYS A 347 23.04 9.52 16.82
N PHE A 348 21.95 8.77 16.65
CA PHE A 348 21.92 7.33 16.96
C PHE A 348 22.14 6.45 15.73
N LYS A 349 21.72 6.90 14.55
CA LYS A 349 21.81 6.15 13.28
C LYS A 349 21.08 4.80 13.32
N ARG A 350 20.00 4.76 14.10
CA ARG A 350 19.08 3.64 14.30
C ARG A 350 17.71 4.20 14.69
N PRO A 351 16.62 3.42 14.56
CA PRO A 351 15.33 3.81 15.11
C PRO A 351 15.43 4.13 16.62
N VAL A 352 14.69 5.13 17.05
CA VAL A 352 14.62 5.67 18.42
C VAL A 352 13.19 5.64 18.90
#